data_AF-A0A964GGU6-F1
#
_entry.id   AF-A0A964GGU6-F1
#
_cell.length_a   1.000
_cell.length_b   1.000
_cell.length_c   1.000
_cell.angle_alpha   90.00
_cell.angle_beta   90.00
_cell.angle_gamma   90.00
#
_symmetry.space_group_name_H-M   'P 1'
#
loop_
_entity.id
_entity.type
_entity.pdbx_description
1 polymer ?
#
loop_
_entity_poly.entity_id
_entity_poly.type
_entity_poly.pdbx_seq_one_letter_code
_entity_poly.pdbx_strand_id
1 'polypeptide(L)'
;MEHLTTLKTLHIVATALLLLGALGLAVWTIVARRQGDTQAYGKLLRRPLVFVWLLMGVCLVSMPFSGWWLVHLVGWPLGQTWLLASSVIYTFGAFAVWWLLVRLNRLRKAEVVGLKFTLALAVFSGVCLLSIAGLMGAKPI
;
A
#
# COMPACT_ATOMS: atom_id res chain seq x y z
N MET A 1 22.49 -12.30 -15.20
CA MET A 1 21.61 -11.26 -15.78
C MET A 1 20.12 -11.58 -15.62
N GLU A 2 19.68 -12.83 -15.82
CA GLU A 2 18.25 -13.20 -15.73
C GLU A 2 17.63 -12.99 -14.34
N HIS A 3 18.33 -13.33 -13.27
CA HIS A 3 17.82 -13.17 -11.90
C HIS A 3 17.51 -11.71 -11.52
N LEU A 4 18.35 -10.77 -11.94
CA LEU A 4 18.14 -9.34 -11.67
C LEU A 4 16.88 -8.82 -12.37
N THR A 5 16.71 -9.18 -13.65
CA THR A 5 15.55 -8.79 -14.45
C THR A 5 14.27 -9.38 -13.88
N THR A 6 14.26 -10.68 -13.55
CA THR A 6 13.08 -11.34 -12.96
C THR A 6 12.69 -10.70 -11.62
N LEU A 7 13.65 -10.46 -10.74
CA LEU A 7 13.40 -9.84 -9.44
C LEU A 7 12.88 -8.40 -9.60
N LYS A 8 13.48 -7.62 -10.50
CA LYS A 8 13.04 -6.25 -10.79
C LYS A 8 11.62 -6.21 -11.32
N THR A 9 11.29 -7.11 -12.25
CA THR A 9 9.93 -7.25 -12.78
C THR A 9 8.95 -7.63 -11.68
N LEU A 10 9.28 -8.61 -10.84
CA LEU A 10 8.42 -9.03 -9.73
C LEU A 10 8.16 -7.87 -8.76
N HIS A 11 9.19 -7.09 -8.43
CA HIS A 11 9.07 -5.92 -7.58
C HIS A 11 8.15 -4.85 -8.21
N ILE A 12 8.33 -4.54 -9.49
CA ILE A 12 7.47 -3.58 -10.21
C ILE A 12 6.02 -4.07 -10.25
N VAL A 13 5.79 -5.35 -10.54
CA VAL A 13 4.45 -5.94 -10.55
C VAL A 13 3.82 -5.85 -9.17
N ALA A 14 4.54 -6.17 -8.10
CA ALA A 14 4.03 -6.05 -6.74
C ALA A 14 3.68 -4.59 -6.38
N THR A 15 4.48 -3.61 -6.81
CA THR A 15 4.17 -2.18 -6.63
C THR A 15 2.91 -1.78 -7.41
N ALA A 16 2.78 -2.24 -8.66
CA ALA A 16 1.60 -1.98 -9.46
C ALA A 16 0.33 -2.59 -8.83
N LEU A 17 0.40 -3.82 -8.32
CA LEU A 17 -0.72 -4.49 -7.64
C LEU A 17 -1.12 -3.76 -6.35
N LEU A 18 -0.17 -3.22 -5.58
CA LEU A 18 -0.45 -2.38 -4.41
C LEU A 18 -1.23 -1.13 -4.79
N LEU A 19 -0.76 -0.39 -5.79
CA LEU A 19 -1.37 0.86 -6.22
C LEU A 19 -2.76 0.63 -6.83
N LEU A 20 -2.88 -0.36 -7.70
CA LEU A 20 -4.17 -0.72 -8.32
C LEU A 20 -5.16 -1.25 -7.29
N GLY A 21 -4.72 -2.06 -6.32
CA GLY A 21 -5.55 -2.53 -5.22
C GLY A 21 -6.07 -1.37 -4.36
N ALA A 22 -5.19 -0.45 -3.96
CA ALA A 22 -5.56 0.73 -3.19
C ALA A 22 -6.56 1.62 -3.95
N LEU A 23 -6.29 1.89 -5.24
CA LEU A 23 -7.17 2.67 -6.10
C LEU A 23 -8.52 1.99 -6.29
N GLY A 24 -8.54 0.68 -6.54
CA GLY A 24 -9.76 -0.11 -6.69
C GLY A 24 -10.64 -0.06 -5.45
N LEU A 25 -10.05 -0.21 -4.25
CA LEU A 25 -10.77 -0.07 -2.98
C LEU A 25 -11.33 1.34 -2.78
N ALA A 26 -10.57 2.38 -3.13
CA ALA A 26 -11.00 3.77 -3.02
C ALA A 26 -12.17 4.07 -3.98
N VAL A 27 -12.04 3.71 -5.25
CA VAL A 27 -13.10 3.89 -6.27
C VAL A 27 -14.36 3.13 -5.88
N TRP A 28 -14.22 1.86 -5.49
CA TRP A 28 -15.35 1.05 -5.03
C TRP A 28 -16.06 1.71 -3.83
N THR A 29 -15.31 2.22 -2.86
CA THR A 29 -15.88 2.90 -1.69
C THR A 29 -16.63 4.17 -2.09
N ILE A 30 -16.07 4.98 -3.00
CA ILE A 30 -16.71 6.21 -3.49
C ILE A 30 -18.03 5.89 -4.21
N VAL A 31 -18.02 4.87 -5.08
CA VAL A 31 -19.22 4.44 -5.82
C VAL A 31 -20.28 3.92 -4.86
N ALA A 32 -19.94 3.03 -3.93
CA ALA A 32 -20.87 2.50 -2.94
C ALA A 32 -21.48 3.62 -2.07
N ARG A 33 -20.67 4.60 -1.65
CA ARG A 33 -21.14 5.76 -0.88
C ARG A 33 -22.09 6.64 -1.69
N ARG A 34 -21.83 6.85 -2.98
CA ARG A 34 -22.71 7.61 -3.88
C ARG A 34 -24.05 6.90 -4.11
N GLN A 35 -24.09 5.58 -4.01
CA GLN A 35 -25.31 4.77 -4.09
C GLN A 35 -26.09 4.71 -2.76
N GLY A 36 -25.65 5.43 -1.72
CA GLY A 36 -26.33 5.46 -0.42
C GLY A 36 -26.02 4.27 0.50
N ASP A 37 -24.99 3.47 0.19
CA ASP A 37 -24.62 2.32 1.01
C ASP A 37 -23.96 2.76 2.33
N THR A 38 -24.75 2.71 3.41
CA THR A 38 -24.31 3.05 4.76
C THR A 38 -23.29 2.06 5.32
N GLN A 39 -23.22 0.85 4.76
CA GLN A 39 -22.30 -0.21 5.16
C GLN A 39 -21.04 -0.31 4.28
N ALA A 40 -20.82 0.63 3.36
CA ALA A 40 -19.69 0.61 2.42
C ALA A 40 -18.34 0.32 3.11
N TYR A 41 -18.06 0.99 4.23
CA TYR A 41 -16.80 0.78 4.96
C TYR A 41 -16.67 -0.60 5.60
N GLY A 42 -17.76 -1.18 6.11
CA GLY A 42 -17.76 -2.51 6.72
C GLY A 42 -17.59 -3.62 5.69
N LYS A 43 -18.01 -3.39 4.44
CA LYS A 43 -17.87 -4.30 3.31
C LYS A 43 -16.43 -4.42 2.80
N LEU A 44 -15.57 -3.42 3.03
CA LEU A 44 -14.15 -3.47 2.66
C LEU A 44 -13.40 -4.68 3.24
N LEU A 45 -13.85 -5.21 4.38
CA LEU A 45 -13.29 -6.39 5.05
C LEU A 45 -14.16 -7.64 4.91
N ARG A 46 -15.04 -7.66 3.91
CA ARG A 46 -15.85 -8.82 3.53
C ARG A 46 -15.41 -9.33 2.15
N ARG A 47 -15.82 -10.55 1.79
CA ARG A 47 -15.60 -11.07 0.44
C ARG A 47 -16.41 -10.23 -0.57
N PRO A 48 -15.86 -9.94 -1.77
CA PRO A 48 -14.56 -10.36 -2.30
C PRO A 48 -13.38 -9.45 -1.91
N LEU A 49 -13.63 -8.27 -1.33
CA LEU A 49 -12.62 -7.23 -1.10
C LEU A 49 -11.50 -7.64 -0.13
N VAL A 50 -11.77 -8.59 0.78
CA VAL A 50 -10.73 -9.17 1.63
C VAL A 50 -9.58 -9.79 0.82
N PHE A 51 -9.84 -10.35 -0.37
CA PHE A 51 -8.79 -10.90 -1.23
C PHE A 51 -7.88 -9.80 -1.77
N VAL A 52 -8.44 -8.62 -2.07
CA VAL A 52 -7.65 -7.45 -2.49
C VAL A 52 -6.74 -7.01 -1.34
N TRP A 53 -7.26 -6.94 -0.12
CA TRP A 53 -6.44 -6.63 1.06
C TRP A 53 -5.35 -7.65 1.32
N LEU A 54 -5.62 -8.95 1.16
CA LEU A 54 -4.62 -10.00 1.32
C LEU A 54 -3.52 -9.89 0.24
N LEU A 55 -3.91 -9.71 -1.02
CA LEU A 55 -2.97 -9.50 -2.12
C LEU A 55 -2.07 -8.28 -1.84
N MET A 56 -2.69 -7.15 -1.47
CA MET A 56 -1.96 -5.95 -1.09
C MET A 56 -1.04 -6.20 0.11
N GLY A 57 -1.49 -6.93 1.13
CA GLY A 57 -0.67 -7.28 2.28
C GLY A 57 0.58 -8.07 1.89
N VAL A 58 0.42 -9.08 1.02
CA VAL A 58 1.54 -9.88 0.49
C VAL A 58 2.51 -9.00 -0.30
N CYS A 59 2.01 -8.17 -1.20
CA CYS A 59 2.84 -7.25 -1.97
C CYS A 59 3.55 -6.23 -1.07
N LEU A 60 2.87 -5.69 -0.04
CA LEU A 60 3.46 -4.72 0.88
C LEU A 60 4.60 -5.35 1.66
N VAL A 61 4.40 -6.55 2.21
CA VAL A 61 5.42 -7.26 2.99
C VAL A 61 6.60 -7.71 2.13
N SER A 62 6.39 -8.02 0.85
CA SER A 62 7.48 -8.43 -0.05
C SER A 62 8.37 -7.28 -0.52
N MET A 63 7.90 -6.03 -0.47
CA MET A 63 8.65 -4.82 -0.87
C MET A 63 10.04 -4.68 -0.23
N PRO A 64 10.19 -4.70 1.12
CA PRO A 64 11.50 -4.48 1.75
C PRO A 64 12.52 -5.55 1.35
N PHE A 65 12.09 -6.81 1.25
CA PHE A 65 12.97 -7.91 0.86
C PHE A 65 13.40 -7.82 -0.60
N SER A 66 12.44 -7.63 -1.51
CA SER A 66 12.74 -7.52 -2.94
C SER A 66 13.51 -6.24 -3.28
N GLY A 67 13.23 -5.12 -2.61
CA GLY A 67 13.97 -3.86 -2.76
C GLY A 67 15.41 -3.96 -2.24
N TRP A 68 15.61 -4.52 -1.05
CA TRP A 68 16.95 -4.75 -0.50
C TRP A 68 17.79 -5.66 -1.41
N TRP A 69 17.20 -6.75 -1.89
CA TRP A 69 17.89 -7.70 -2.75
C TRP A 69 18.29 -7.07 -4.09
N LEU A 70 17.45 -6.20 -4.66
CA LEU A 70 17.80 -5.43 -5.86
C LEU A 70 18.99 -4.52 -5.64
N VAL A 71 19.00 -3.76 -4.53
CA VAL A 71 20.10 -2.86 -4.19
C VAL A 71 21.39 -3.63 -3.98
N HIS A 72 21.32 -4.78 -3.31
CA HIS A 72 22.46 -5.67 -3.10
C HIS A 72 23.04 -6.22 -4.41
N LEU A 73 22.19 -6.70 -5.33
CA LEU A 73 22.63 -7.21 -6.64
C LEU A 73 23.23 -6.14 -7.55
N VAL A 74 22.75 -4.90 -7.45
CA VAL A 74 23.27 -3.76 -8.22
C VAL A 74 24.56 -3.19 -7.59
N GLY A 75 24.82 -3.50 -6.31
CA GLY A 75 25.98 -2.98 -5.57
C GLY A 75 25.80 -1.52 -5.10
N TRP A 76 24.56 -1.06 -4.96
CA TRP A 76 24.27 0.30 -4.53
C TRP A 76 24.42 0.47 -3.01
N PRO A 77 24.95 1.61 -2.52
CA PRO A 77 25.05 1.85 -1.10
C PRO A 77 23.68 2.06 -0.47
N LEU A 78 23.44 1.46 0.70
CA LEU A 78 22.16 1.59 1.43
C LEU A 78 21.89 3.02 1.93
N GLY A 79 22.92 3.87 1.99
CA GLY A 79 22.83 5.27 2.39
C GLY A 79 22.28 6.23 1.33
N GLN A 80 21.85 5.73 0.17
CA GLN A 80 21.23 6.58 -0.86
C GLN A 80 19.98 7.28 -0.31
N THR A 81 19.90 8.59 -0.50
CA THR A 81 18.83 9.43 0.08
C THR A 81 17.45 8.99 -0.37
N TRP A 82 17.28 8.61 -1.64
CA TRP A 82 16.00 8.10 -2.16
C TRP A 82 15.60 6.78 -1.50
N LEU A 83 16.56 5.91 -1.17
CA LEU A 83 16.32 4.62 -0.54
C LEU A 83 15.96 4.79 0.95
N LEU A 84 16.71 5.64 1.66
CA LEU A 84 16.42 5.98 3.05
C LEU A 84 15.06 6.67 3.18
N ALA A 85 14.78 7.68 2.35
CA ALA A 85 13.50 8.38 2.33
C ALA A 85 12.34 7.41 2.04
N SER A 86 12.50 6.52 1.06
CA SER A 86 11.50 5.49 0.74
C SER A 86 11.28 4.53 1.91
N SER A 87 12.35 4.14 2.62
CA SER A 87 12.27 3.23 3.78
C SER A 87 11.52 3.86 4.96
N VAL A 88 11.76 5.14 5.21
CA VAL A 88 11.04 5.91 6.24
C VAL A 88 9.56 6.03 5.88
N ILE A 89 9.25 6.45 4.66
CA ILE A 89 7.86 6.58 4.18
C ILE A 89 7.16 5.22 4.20
N TYR A 90 7.84 4.14 3.82
CA TYR A 90 7.31 2.78 3.86
C TYR A 90 6.91 2.38 5.28
N THR A 91 7.77 2.67 6.26
CA THR A 91 7.50 2.33 7.67
C THR A 91 6.24 3.04 8.17
N PHE A 92 6.15 4.36 7.99
CA PHE A 92 4.97 5.13 8.39
C PHE A 92 3.72 4.73 7.60
N GLY A 93 3.85 4.47 6.30
CA GLY A 93 2.77 3.99 5.44
C GLY A 93 2.25 2.62 5.88
N ALA A 94 3.13 1.68 6.22
CA ALA A 94 2.76 0.36 6.71
C ALA A 94 2.02 0.44 8.05
N PHE A 95 2.50 1.25 8.99
CA PHE A 95 1.79 1.51 10.24
C PHE A 95 0.42 2.16 10.02
N ALA A 96 0.33 3.11 9.07
CA ALA A 96 -0.93 3.76 8.74
C ALA A 96 -1.94 2.78 8.13
N VAL A 97 -1.51 1.93 7.18
CA VAL A 97 -2.35 0.88 6.58
C VAL A 97 -2.80 -0.14 7.64
N TRP A 98 -1.89 -0.56 8.52
CA TRP A 98 -2.23 -1.44 9.63
C TRP A 98 -3.32 -0.84 10.53
N TRP A 99 -3.13 0.42 10.95
CA TRP A 99 -4.10 1.12 11.77
C TRP A 99 -5.43 1.32 11.03
N LEU A 100 -5.40 1.53 9.71
CA LEU A 100 -6.59 1.63 8.86
C LEU A 100 -7.37 0.32 8.88
N LEU A 101 -6.69 -0.82 8.74
CA LEU A 101 -7.32 -2.14 8.80
C LEU A 101 -7.98 -2.39 10.16
N VAL A 102 -7.32 -2.02 11.27
CA VAL A 102 -7.91 -2.10 12.62
C VAL A 102 -9.19 -1.27 12.68
N ARG A 103 -9.17 -0.04 12.17
CA ARG A 103 -10.32 0.88 12.17
C ARG A 103 -11.46 0.37 11.28
N LEU A 104 -11.15 -0.15 10.10
CA LEU A 104 -12.13 -0.79 9.22
C LEU A 104 -12.76 -2.02 9.87
N ASN A 105 -11.99 -2.79 10.64
CA ASN A 105 -12.49 -3.96 11.37
C ASN A 105 -13.46 -3.55 12.48
N ARG A 106 -13.17 -2.45 13.19
CA ARG A 106 -14.08 -1.86 14.17
C ARG A 106 -15.39 -1.38 13.52
N LEU A 107 -15.30 -0.70 12.36
CA LEU A 107 -16.48 -0.32 11.58
C LEU A 107 -17.29 -1.53 11.10
N ARG A 108 -16.63 -2.62 10.70
CA ARG A 108 -17.30 -3.89 10.35
C ARG A 108 -18.07 -4.48 11.53
N LYS A 109 -17.57 -4.31 12.76
CA LYS A 109 -18.21 -4.72 14.01
C LYS A 109 -19.26 -3.73 14.53
N ALA A 110 -19.60 -2.70 13.75
CA ALA A 110 -20.53 -1.63 14.12
C ALA A 110 -20.09 -0.82 15.36
N GLU A 111 -18.79 -0.77 15.66
CA GLU A 111 -18.26 0.09 16.71
C GLU A 111 -18.24 1.56 16.26
N VAL A 112 -18.46 2.48 17.20
CA VAL A 112 -18.38 3.92 16.94
C VAL A 112 -16.92 4.32 16.68
N VAL A 113 -16.64 4.70 15.44
CA VAL A 113 -15.30 5.14 15.00
C VAL A 113 -15.44 6.40 14.15
N GLY A 114 -14.65 7.44 14.44
CA GLY A 114 -14.75 8.72 13.75
C GLY A 114 -14.31 8.64 12.28
N LEU A 115 -15.25 8.68 11.33
CA LEU A 115 -14.97 8.48 9.89
C LEU A 115 -13.94 9.43 9.30
N LYS A 116 -13.89 10.69 9.74
CA LYS A 116 -12.92 11.70 9.27
C LYS A 116 -11.48 11.23 9.44
N PHE A 117 -11.16 10.65 10.60
CA PHE A 117 -9.82 10.12 10.87
C PHE A 117 -9.53 8.85 10.06
N THR A 118 -10.54 8.00 9.78
CA THR A 118 -10.35 6.79 8.95
C THR A 118 -10.02 7.21 7.52
N LEU A 119 -10.72 8.23 7.02
CA LEU A 119 -10.45 8.81 5.71
C LEU A 119 -9.07 9.46 5.65
N ALA A 120 -8.70 10.26 6.67
CA ALA A 120 -7.38 10.88 6.74
C ALA A 120 -6.27 9.82 6.68
N LEU A 121 -6.43 8.72 7.39
CA LEU A 121 -5.48 7.61 7.40
C LEU A 121 -5.41 6.87 6.06
N ALA A 122 -6.55 6.70 5.38
CA ALA A 122 -6.59 6.14 4.04
C ALA A 122 -5.88 7.03 3.01
N VAL A 123 -6.13 8.34 3.06
CA VAL A 123 -5.46 9.33 2.22
C VAL A 123 -3.96 9.34 2.50
N PHE A 124 -3.55 9.40 3.77
CA PHE A 124 -2.15 9.37 4.17
C PHE A 124 -1.44 8.11 3.68
N SER A 125 -2.07 6.94 3.83
CA SER A 125 -1.54 5.67 3.32
C SER A 125 -1.35 5.69 1.80
N GLY A 126 -2.34 6.22 1.06
CA GLY A 126 -2.24 6.37 -0.40
C GLY A 126 -1.12 7.31 -0.83
N VAL A 127 -0.97 8.45 -0.14
CA VAL A 127 0.13 9.40 -0.38
C VAL A 127 1.48 8.76 -0.12
N CYS A 128 1.63 7.95 0.93
CA CYS A 128 2.86 7.23 1.20
C CYS A 128 3.23 6.28 0.05
N LEU A 129 2.28 5.46 -0.42
CA LEU A 129 2.51 4.53 -1.53
C LEU A 129 2.92 5.26 -2.83
N LEU A 130 2.24 6.36 -3.16
CA LEU A 130 2.57 7.17 -4.33
C LEU A 130 3.93 7.84 -4.21
N SER A 131 4.28 8.33 -3.01
CA SER A 131 5.58 8.98 -2.77
C SER A 131 6.73 7.98 -2.94
N ILE A 132 6.58 6.76 -2.42
CA ILE A 132 7.57 5.68 -2.62
C ILE A 132 7.72 5.36 -4.10
N ALA A 133 6.61 5.18 -4.83
CA ALA A 133 6.64 4.91 -6.26
C ALA A 133 7.33 6.03 -7.05
N GLY A 134 7.08 7.29 -6.69
CA GLY A 134 7.74 8.45 -7.29
C GLY A 134 9.25 8.50 -7.02
N LEU A 135 9.68 8.22 -5.78
CA LEU A 135 11.09 8.18 -5.41
C LEU A 135 11.86 7.09 -6.16
N MET A 136 11.23 5.95 -6.44
CA MET A 136 11.84 4.90 -7.26
C MET A 136 12.06 5.33 -8.72
N GLY A 137 11.22 6.22 -9.24
CA GLY A 137 11.38 6.81 -10.58
C GLY A 137 12.48 7.89 -10.62
N ALA A 138 12.66 8.62 -9.52
CA ALA A 138 13.64 9.70 -9.39
C ALA A 138 15.06 9.24 -9.02
N LYS A 139 15.35 7.94 -9.10
CA LYS A 139 16.67 7.38 -8.80
C LYS A 139 17.75 8.04 -9.70
N PRO A 140 18.92 8.41 -9.15
CA PRO A 140 20.01 8.94 -9.96
C PRO A 140 20.43 7.88 -10.99
N ILE A 141 20.60 8.33 -12.24
CA ILE A 141 21.11 7.52 -13.36
C ILE A 141 22.57 7.13 -13.14
#